data_AF-A0A173MB84-F1
#
_entry.id   AF-A0A173MB84-F1
#
_cell.length_a   1.000
_cell.length_b   1.000
_cell.length_c   1.000
_cell.angle_alpha   90.00
_cell.angle_beta   90.00
_cell.angle_gamma   90.00
#
_symmetry.space_group_name_H-M   'P 1'
#
loop_
_entity.id
_entity.type
_entity.pdbx_description
1 polymer ?
#
loop_
_entity_poly.entity_id
_entity_poly.type
_entity_poly.pdbx_seq_one_letter_code
_entity_poly.pdbx_strand_id
1 'polypeptide(L)'
;MLRLFYFFRTSPRVAYGSRHSSLSNDLTFTGTIMIDLSHSENQVHCVTNFHDLVSTPYNGMVNAICWTRKLTGDFSEIVKKVALSGNITTIEQEELYALQLSEQGQLAREILINDLQALKTHGASPTLNVINHYDRDENYPFFPTDVYSFHVDRSPIPTDTFLCTYYGESSEILPNSQVQQKILIPEIRDELRKLYHGAEEGFDSFLSEHFFDLHYQATPNAHPTSLGIGHLWRLAIDHPESKVPPCIHRAPKEKPGQSRLLMIC
;
A
#
# COMPACT_ATOMS: atom_id res chain seq x y z
N MET A 1 -9.60 13.37 15.42
CA MET A 1 -10.24 12.34 14.56
C MET A 1 -10.01 12.76 13.12
N LEU A 2 -8.78 12.58 12.66
CA LEU A 2 -8.33 13.00 11.33
C LEU A 2 -8.67 11.89 10.34
N ARG A 3 -9.52 12.16 9.35
CA ARG A 3 -9.70 11.27 8.21
C ARG A 3 -8.46 11.42 7.32
N LEU A 4 -7.49 10.53 7.47
CA LEU A 4 -6.74 10.09 6.30
C LEU A 4 -7.79 9.59 5.30
N PHE A 5 -7.79 10.11 4.08
CA PHE A 5 -8.74 9.67 3.06
C PHE A 5 -8.32 8.29 2.57
N TYR A 6 -8.63 7.27 3.37
CA TYR A 6 -8.62 5.89 2.95
C TYR A 6 -9.67 5.69 1.87
N PHE A 7 -9.23 5.41 0.64
CA PHE A 7 -10.09 4.95 -0.44
C PHE A 7 -10.60 3.53 -0.12
N PHE A 8 -11.66 3.44 0.67
CA PHE A 8 -12.45 2.21 0.83
C PHE A 8 -13.94 2.56 0.74
N ARG A 9 -14.52 2.50 -0.46
CA ARG A 9 -15.97 2.52 -0.66
C ARG A 9 -16.43 1.12 -1.08
N THR A 10 -16.93 0.32 -0.14
CA THR A 10 -17.66 -0.91 -0.46
C THR A 10 -19.16 -0.64 -0.48
N SER A 11 -19.85 -0.95 -1.59
CA SER A 11 -21.31 -1.05 -1.68
C SER A 11 -21.75 -2.51 -1.84
N PRO A 12 -22.89 -2.96 -1.27
CA PRO A 12 -23.23 -4.38 -1.18
C PRO A 12 -24.11 -4.84 -2.36
N ARG A 13 -23.81 -6.02 -2.96
CA ARG A 13 -24.73 -7.19 -3.00
C ARG A 13 -24.38 -8.32 -4.01
N VAL A 14 -24.65 -9.53 -3.50
CA VAL A 14 -25.16 -10.79 -4.12
C VAL A 14 -24.18 -11.70 -4.88
N ALA A 15 -24.10 -12.92 -4.33
CA ALA A 15 -23.23 -14.02 -4.71
C ALA A 15 -23.85 -14.94 -5.77
N TYR A 16 -22.99 -15.57 -6.58
CA TYR A 16 -23.22 -16.88 -7.19
C TYR A 16 -21.89 -17.65 -7.24
N GLY A 17 -21.91 -18.90 -6.77
CA GLY A 17 -20.73 -19.75 -6.62
C GLY A 17 -20.52 -20.76 -7.75
N SER A 18 -19.32 -21.35 -7.80
CA SER A 18 -19.08 -22.71 -8.30
C SER A 18 -17.70 -23.23 -7.84
N ARG A 19 -17.57 -24.55 -7.79
CA ARG A 19 -16.57 -25.34 -7.03
C ARG A 19 -15.45 -25.94 -7.91
N HIS A 20 -14.44 -26.47 -7.20
CA HIS A 20 -13.44 -27.51 -7.55
C HIS A 20 -12.19 -27.03 -8.31
N SER A 21 -10.96 -27.53 -8.07
CA SER A 21 -10.39 -28.46 -7.09
C SER A 21 -8.85 -28.30 -7.07
N SER A 22 -8.25 -28.64 -5.94
CA SER A 22 -6.82 -28.63 -5.58
C SER A 22 -5.85 -29.34 -6.54
N LEU A 23 -4.61 -28.88 -6.60
CA LEU A 23 -3.40 -29.73 -6.58
C LEU A 23 -2.23 -28.92 -5.98
N SER A 24 -1.70 -29.44 -4.88
CA SER A 24 -0.57 -28.96 -4.07
C SER A 24 0.77 -29.22 -4.76
N ASN A 25 1.68 -28.25 -4.71
CA ASN A 25 3.12 -28.48 -4.86
C ASN A 25 3.86 -27.60 -3.86
N ASP A 26 4.26 -28.21 -2.74
CA ASP A 26 5.14 -27.61 -1.74
C ASP A 26 6.57 -27.55 -2.30
N LEU A 27 7.05 -26.33 -2.56
CA LEU A 27 8.45 -26.01 -2.76
C LEU A 27 8.83 -25.01 -1.67
N THR A 28 9.44 -25.52 -0.60
CA THR A 28 10.00 -24.72 0.49
C THR A 28 11.23 -23.95 0.00
N PHE A 29 11.00 -22.76 -0.55
CA PHE A 29 12.06 -21.82 -0.89
C PHE A 29 12.55 -21.11 0.38
N THR A 30 13.59 -21.66 1.01
CA THR A 30 14.33 -21.01 2.09
C THR A 30 15.46 -20.14 1.53
N GLY A 31 15.09 -19.16 0.69
CA GLY A 31 15.97 -18.09 0.25
C GLY A 31 15.59 -16.78 0.93
N THR A 32 16.54 -16.11 1.57
CA THR A 32 16.39 -14.71 1.97
C THR A 32 16.03 -13.89 0.72
N ILE A 33 14.81 -13.37 0.62
CA ILE A 33 14.48 -12.43 -0.45
C ILE A 33 15.07 -11.07 0.00
N MET A 34 16.29 -10.78 -0.44
CA MET A 34 16.79 -9.41 -0.38
C MET A 34 15.94 -8.54 -1.30
N ILE A 35 15.56 -7.35 -0.83
CA ILE A 35 14.87 -6.36 -1.68
C ILE A 35 15.82 -5.96 -2.79
N ASP A 36 15.40 -6.13 -4.04
CA ASP A 36 16.16 -5.63 -5.18
C ASP A 36 15.96 -4.13 -5.31
N LEU A 37 16.98 -3.37 -4.91
CA LEU A 37 16.99 -1.90 -4.94
C LEU A 37 17.79 -1.35 -6.13
N SER A 38 18.24 -2.20 -7.06
CA SER A 38 19.12 -1.81 -8.18
C SER A 38 18.54 -0.69 -9.05
N HIS A 39 17.21 -0.59 -9.12
CA HIS A 39 16.48 0.39 -9.92
C HIS A 39 15.83 1.52 -9.12
N SER A 40 16.14 1.64 -7.83
CA SER A 40 15.51 2.62 -6.93
C SER A 40 16.10 4.03 -7.02
N GLU A 41 17.10 4.29 -7.86
CA GLU A 41 17.73 5.60 -8.11
C GLU A 41 18.09 6.41 -6.83
N ASN A 42 18.44 5.72 -5.74
CA ASN A 42 18.71 6.29 -4.42
C ASN A 42 17.49 6.87 -3.67
N GLN A 43 16.25 6.57 -4.09
CA GLN A 43 15.04 7.01 -3.38
C GLN A 43 14.82 6.27 -2.04
N VAL A 44 15.46 5.11 -1.86
CA VAL A 44 15.29 4.23 -0.70
C VAL A 44 16.48 4.35 0.25
N HIS A 45 16.19 4.51 1.54
CA HIS A 45 17.16 4.36 2.62
C HIS A 45 16.78 3.20 3.55
N CYS A 46 17.70 2.25 3.75
CA CYS A 46 17.46 1.09 4.61
C CYS A 46 18.02 1.29 6.01
N VAL A 47 17.23 0.89 7.01
CA VAL A 47 17.57 0.91 8.43
C VAL A 47 17.32 -0.47 9.05
N THR A 48 17.82 -0.68 10.27
CA THR A 48 17.82 -2.00 10.92
C THR A 48 16.91 -2.11 12.15
N ASN A 49 16.29 -1.01 12.57
CA ASN A 49 15.39 -0.98 13.73
C ASN A 49 14.27 0.07 13.56
N PHE A 50 13.23 -0.06 14.39
CA PHE A 50 12.07 0.83 14.36
C PHE A 50 12.41 2.28 14.72
N HIS A 51 13.35 2.50 15.66
CA HIS A 51 13.71 3.86 16.06
C HIS A 51 14.28 4.65 14.87
N ASP A 52 15.21 4.06 14.14
CA ASP A 52 15.80 4.68 12.95
C ASP A 52 14.78 4.83 11.83
N LEU A 53 13.82 3.90 11.69
CA LEU A 53 12.73 4.01 10.71
C LEU A 53 11.97 5.32 10.88
N VAL A 54 11.59 5.66 12.11
CA VAL A 54 10.76 6.83 12.41
C VAL A 54 11.55 8.12 12.63
N SER A 55 12.84 8.02 13.01
CA SER A 55 13.66 9.20 13.35
C SER A 55 14.51 9.71 12.18
N THR A 56 14.85 8.86 11.21
CA THR A 56 15.68 9.25 10.07
C THR A 56 14.93 10.26 9.19
N PRO A 57 15.42 11.49 8.98
CA PRO A 57 14.73 12.44 8.12
C PRO A 57 14.78 12.00 6.65
N TYR A 58 13.72 12.30 5.90
CA TYR A 58 13.81 12.32 4.44
C TYR A 58 14.78 13.40 3.98
N ASN A 59 15.51 13.14 2.88
CA ASN A 59 16.47 14.10 2.35
C ASN A 59 16.69 13.95 0.83
N GLY A 60 16.61 15.06 0.10
CA GLY A 60 16.78 15.07 -1.36
C GLY A 60 15.75 14.18 -2.06
N MET A 61 16.22 13.13 -2.73
CA MET A 61 15.35 12.14 -3.40
C MET A 61 14.94 10.98 -2.49
N VAL A 62 15.50 10.87 -1.28
CA VAL A 62 15.15 9.81 -0.33
C VAL A 62 13.78 10.10 0.26
N ASN A 63 12.76 9.43 -0.26
CA ASN A 63 11.36 9.55 0.14
C ASN A 63 10.73 8.22 0.61
N ALA A 64 11.53 7.16 0.70
CA ALA A 64 11.13 5.87 1.25
C ALA A 64 12.19 5.36 2.22
N ILE A 65 11.80 5.06 3.46
CA ILE A 65 12.69 4.44 4.46
C ILE A 65 12.21 3.02 4.73
N CYS A 66 13.11 2.06 4.61
CA CYS A 66 12.82 0.64 4.76
C CYS A 66 13.48 0.08 6.01
N TRP A 67 12.70 -0.40 6.97
CA TRP A 67 13.21 -1.28 7.99
C TRP A 67 13.30 -2.71 7.44
N THR A 68 14.50 -3.09 7.02
CA THR A 68 14.79 -4.45 6.57
C THR A 68 14.92 -5.38 7.76
N ARG A 69 14.19 -6.50 7.74
CA ARG A 69 14.17 -7.48 8.83
C ARG A 69 13.73 -8.85 8.32
N LYS A 70 14.13 -9.89 9.04
CA LYS A 70 13.65 -11.25 8.83
C LYS A 70 12.62 -11.56 9.90
N LEU A 71 11.40 -11.89 9.47
CA LEU A 71 10.32 -12.27 10.38
C LEU A 71 10.32 -13.78 10.61
N THR A 72 9.90 -14.19 11.82
CA THR A 72 9.67 -15.58 12.19
C THR A 72 8.18 -15.85 12.33
N GLY A 73 7.77 -17.12 12.23
CA GLY A 73 6.36 -17.51 12.34
C GLY A 73 5.64 -17.66 11.00
N ASP A 74 4.43 -18.21 11.05
CA ASP A 74 3.58 -18.49 9.89
C ASP A 74 2.43 -17.48 9.79
N PHE A 75 2.66 -16.40 9.03
CA PHE A 75 1.63 -15.40 8.74
C PHE A 75 0.51 -15.94 7.85
N SER A 76 0.76 -17.01 7.08
CA SER A 76 -0.28 -17.64 6.25
C SER A 76 -1.34 -18.35 7.10
N GLU A 77 -0.94 -18.86 8.27
CA GLU A 77 -1.87 -19.50 9.22
C GLU A 77 -2.93 -18.51 9.72
N ILE A 78 -2.51 -17.27 10.02
CA ILE A 78 -3.41 -16.19 10.43
C ILE A 78 -4.40 -15.89 9.30
N VAL A 79 -3.92 -15.70 8.07
CA VAL A 79 -4.78 -15.45 6.90
C VAL A 79 -5.81 -16.55 6.70
N LYS A 80 -5.44 -17.83 6.88
CA LYS A 80 -6.34 -18.98 6.73
C LYS A 80 -7.38 -19.10 7.86
N LYS A 81 -7.14 -18.50 9.02
CA LYS A 81 -8.00 -18.62 10.21
C LYS A 81 -8.90 -17.41 10.46
N VAL A 82 -8.57 -16.27 9.86
CA VAL A 82 -9.42 -15.07 9.91
C VAL A 82 -10.71 -15.30 9.12
N ALA A 83 -11.84 -14.93 9.71
CA ALA A 83 -13.13 -15.03 9.06
C ALA A 83 -13.29 -13.87 8.05
N LEU A 84 -13.16 -14.16 6.76
CA LEU A 84 -13.21 -13.13 5.72
C LEU A 84 -14.62 -12.58 5.54
N SER A 85 -14.71 -11.26 5.43
CA SER A 85 -15.90 -10.48 5.09
C SER A 85 -15.55 -9.52 3.95
N GLY A 86 -16.26 -9.64 2.83
CA GLY A 86 -16.04 -8.79 1.65
C GLY A 86 -14.66 -8.97 1.00
N ASN A 87 -14.23 -7.92 0.29
CA ASN A 87 -12.96 -7.89 -0.43
C ASN A 87 -11.77 -7.59 0.51
N ILE A 88 -12.03 -6.87 1.61
CA ILE A 88 -11.05 -6.46 2.61
C ILE A 88 -11.64 -6.69 3.98
N THR A 89 -10.92 -7.42 4.82
CA THR A 89 -11.28 -7.69 6.21
C THR A 89 -10.24 -7.08 7.13
N THR A 90 -10.62 -6.06 7.89
CA THR A 90 -9.79 -5.51 8.96
C THR A 90 -9.84 -6.47 10.16
N ILE A 91 -8.67 -6.88 10.64
CA ILE A 91 -8.51 -7.73 11.82
C ILE A 91 -8.33 -6.84 13.04
N GLU A 92 -9.26 -6.93 13.98
CA GLU A 92 -9.13 -6.28 15.27
C GLU A 92 -8.16 -7.04 16.19
N GLN A 93 -7.55 -6.33 17.15
CA GLN A 93 -6.53 -6.93 18.00
C GLN A 93 -7.11 -8.07 18.87
N GLU A 94 -8.35 -7.95 19.34
CA GLU A 94 -9.06 -8.97 20.09
C GLU A 94 -9.33 -10.22 19.25
N GLU A 95 -9.68 -10.06 17.97
CA GLU A 95 -9.86 -11.18 17.03
C GLU A 95 -8.53 -11.93 16.83
N LEU A 96 -7.44 -11.19 16.64
CA LEU A 96 -6.12 -11.76 16.46
C LEU A 96 -5.67 -12.57 17.69
N TYR A 97 -5.97 -12.12 18.91
CA TYR A 97 -5.72 -12.88 20.14
C TYR A 97 -6.59 -14.15 20.26
N ALA A 98 -7.82 -14.11 19.76
CA ALA A 98 -8.75 -15.23 19.87
C ALA A 98 -8.41 -16.40 18.93
N LEU A 99 -7.61 -16.16 17.88
CA LEU A 99 -7.20 -17.19 16.94
C LEU A 99 -6.47 -18.35 17.65
N GLN A 100 -6.96 -19.57 17.42
CA GLN A 100 -6.29 -20.80 17.84
C GLN A 100 -5.16 -21.12 16.87
N LEU A 101 -3.94 -20.79 17.25
CA LEU A 101 -2.74 -20.83 16.40
C LEU A 101 -1.74 -21.88 16.87
N SER A 102 -1.02 -22.48 15.92
CA SER A 102 0.20 -23.23 16.18
C SER A 102 1.28 -22.35 16.81
N GLU A 103 2.39 -22.94 17.27
CA GLU A 103 3.54 -22.19 17.78
C GLU A 103 4.06 -21.17 16.74
N GLN A 104 4.13 -21.55 15.46
CA GLN A 104 4.56 -20.63 14.39
C GLN A 104 3.55 -19.52 14.14
N GLY A 105 2.24 -19.82 14.19
CA GLY A 105 1.21 -18.78 14.12
C GLY A 105 1.25 -17.82 15.32
N GLN A 106 1.56 -18.32 16.52
CA GLN A 106 1.71 -17.49 17.71
C GLN A 106 2.89 -16.50 17.58
N LEU A 107 4.04 -16.95 17.05
CA LEU A 107 5.16 -16.06 16.75
C LEU A 107 4.79 -14.96 15.73
N ALA A 108 4.06 -15.33 14.67
CA ALA A 108 3.58 -14.36 13.68
C ALA A 108 2.62 -13.33 14.32
N ARG A 109 1.71 -13.79 15.18
CA ARG A 109 0.79 -12.93 15.92
C ARG A 109 1.52 -11.95 16.82
N GLU A 110 2.52 -12.41 17.56
CA GLU A 110 3.32 -11.53 18.44
C GLU A 110 3.99 -10.39 17.66
N ILE A 111 4.54 -10.70 16.48
CA ILE A 111 5.13 -9.68 15.60
C ILE A 111 4.10 -8.64 15.16
N LEU A 112 2.92 -9.08 14.69
CA LEU A 112 1.85 -8.17 14.26
C LEU A 112 1.40 -7.25 15.39
N ILE A 113 1.25 -7.79 16.60
CA ILE A 113 0.82 -7.01 17.76
C ILE A 113 1.90 -6.00 18.17
N ASN A 114 3.17 -6.41 18.17
CA ASN A 114 4.27 -5.51 18.48
C ASN A 114 4.38 -4.38 17.46
N ASP A 115 4.22 -4.66 16.17
CA ASP A 115 4.23 -3.63 15.13
C ASP A 115 3.04 -2.67 15.24
N LEU A 116 1.82 -3.19 15.49
CA LEU A 116 0.63 -2.37 15.77
C LEU A 116 0.89 -1.42 16.95
N GLN A 117 1.44 -1.94 18.05
CA GLN A 117 1.72 -1.16 19.25
C GLN A 117 2.82 -0.13 19.02
N ALA A 118 3.90 -0.49 18.31
CA ALA A 118 4.99 0.43 18.00
C ALA A 118 4.51 1.63 17.17
N LEU A 119 3.71 1.37 16.12
CA LEU A 119 3.12 2.41 15.27
C LEU A 119 2.11 3.27 16.04
N LYS A 120 1.22 2.66 16.85
CA LYS A 120 0.30 3.41 17.73
C LYS A 120 1.05 4.28 18.74
N THR A 121 2.12 3.76 19.34
CA THR A 121 2.96 4.50 20.31
C THR A 121 3.69 5.66 19.65
N HIS A 122 4.10 5.50 18.39
CA HIS A 122 4.66 6.58 17.58
C HIS A 122 3.63 7.67 17.23
N GLY A 123 2.33 7.37 17.33
CA GLY A 123 1.23 8.29 17.02
C GLY A 123 0.54 8.02 15.68
N ALA A 124 0.91 6.96 14.99
CA ALA A 124 0.22 6.51 13.78
C ALA A 124 -1.09 5.77 14.11
N SER A 125 -1.91 5.49 13.09
CA SER A 125 -3.20 4.81 13.22
C SER A 125 -3.26 3.53 12.38
N PRO A 126 -2.44 2.50 12.71
CA PRO A 126 -2.32 1.31 11.88
C PRO A 126 -3.61 0.48 11.86
N THR A 127 -3.90 -0.07 10.70
CA THR A 127 -4.90 -1.13 10.49
C THR A 127 -4.20 -2.38 9.97
N LEU A 128 -4.67 -3.56 10.39
CA LEU A 128 -4.21 -4.85 9.88
C LEU A 128 -5.32 -5.45 9.03
N ASN A 129 -5.04 -5.77 7.77
CA ASN A 129 -6.06 -6.18 6.82
C ASN A 129 -5.67 -7.48 6.10
N VAL A 130 -6.66 -8.37 5.92
CA VAL A 130 -6.63 -9.41 4.90
C VAL A 130 -7.34 -8.90 3.66
N ILE A 131 -6.62 -8.85 2.54
CA ILE A 131 -7.06 -8.24 1.30
C ILE A 131 -7.13 -9.33 0.23
N ASN A 132 -8.32 -9.55 -0.33
CA ASN A 132 -8.50 -10.41 -1.50
C ASN A 132 -8.21 -9.63 -2.79
N HIS A 133 -8.78 -8.43 -2.90
CA HIS A 133 -8.54 -7.45 -3.95
C HIS A 133 -9.15 -6.11 -3.53
N TYR A 134 -8.84 -5.04 -4.28
CA TYR A 134 -9.50 -3.75 -4.17
C TYR A 134 -10.58 -3.62 -5.23
N ASP A 135 -11.63 -2.86 -4.91
CA ASP A 135 -12.64 -2.47 -5.88
C ASP A 135 -11.98 -1.60 -6.98
N ARG A 136 -12.38 -1.83 -8.23
CA ARG A 136 -11.89 -1.07 -9.39
C ARG A 136 -12.65 0.24 -9.51
N ASP A 137 -11.97 1.28 -9.98
CA ASP A 137 -12.66 2.52 -10.33
C ASP A 137 -13.37 2.36 -11.68
N GLU A 138 -14.69 2.26 -11.63
CA GLU A 138 -15.56 2.17 -12.80
C GLU A 138 -16.17 3.54 -13.20
N ASN A 139 -15.94 4.60 -12.42
CA ASN A 139 -16.52 5.92 -12.69
C ASN A 139 -15.85 6.62 -13.87
N TYR A 140 -14.53 6.47 -13.98
CA TYR A 140 -13.72 7.04 -15.06
C TYR A 140 -12.83 5.96 -15.68
N PRO A 141 -13.37 5.11 -16.58
CA PRO A 141 -12.60 3.97 -17.13
C PRO A 141 -11.29 4.36 -17.82
N PHE A 142 -11.18 5.58 -18.35
CA PHE A 142 -9.96 6.09 -18.97
C PHE A 142 -8.91 6.60 -17.96
N PHE A 143 -9.34 6.92 -16.73
CA PHE A 143 -8.50 7.43 -15.65
C PHE A 143 -8.88 6.73 -14.33
N PRO A 144 -8.43 5.49 -14.12
CA PRO A 144 -8.67 4.82 -12.86
C PRO A 144 -7.92 5.55 -11.74
N THR A 145 -8.66 5.91 -10.70
CA THR A 145 -8.14 6.50 -9.45
C THR A 145 -7.99 5.47 -8.33
N ASP A 146 -8.21 4.19 -8.62
CA ASP A 146 -8.01 3.11 -7.66
C ASP A 146 -6.51 2.86 -7.32
N VAL A 147 -6.27 2.18 -6.20
CA VAL A 147 -4.92 1.95 -5.64
C VAL A 147 -4.01 1.08 -6.52
N TYR A 148 -4.52 0.45 -7.58
CA TYR A 148 -3.69 -0.26 -8.55
C TYR A 148 -2.99 0.69 -9.53
N SER A 149 -3.47 1.93 -9.63
CA SER A 149 -2.80 3.03 -10.31
C SER A 149 -1.63 3.52 -9.45
N PHE A 150 -0.50 3.90 -10.07
CA PHE A 150 0.56 4.59 -9.32
C PHE A 150 0.02 5.92 -8.80
N HIS A 151 0.14 6.11 -7.48
CA HIS A 151 -0.40 7.26 -6.78
C HIS A 151 0.53 7.72 -5.66
N VAL A 152 0.20 8.88 -5.12
CA VAL A 152 0.78 9.40 -3.88
C VAL A 152 -0.35 9.60 -2.87
N ASP A 153 -0.06 9.35 -1.61
CA ASP A 153 -0.96 9.74 -0.53
C ASP A 153 -0.81 11.24 -0.26
N ARG A 154 -1.88 11.91 0.18
CA ARG A 154 -1.89 13.33 0.51
C ARG A 154 -2.52 13.57 1.87
N SER A 155 -1.92 14.44 2.67
CA SER A 155 -2.51 14.92 3.93
C SER A 155 -2.17 16.38 4.18
N PRO A 156 -3.15 17.20 4.64
CA PRO A 156 -2.87 18.56 5.09
C PRO A 156 -2.09 18.60 6.41
N ILE A 157 -2.00 17.47 7.13
CA ILE A 157 -1.29 17.37 8.41
C ILE A 157 -0.04 16.51 8.22
N PRO A 158 1.12 16.93 8.79
CA PRO A 158 2.36 16.16 8.70
C PRO A 158 2.18 14.75 9.22
N THR A 159 2.35 13.77 8.34
CA THR A 159 2.29 12.34 8.64
C THR A 159 3.03 11.60 7.53
N ASP A 160 3.30 10.33 7.76
CA ASP A 160 3.87 9.43 6.76
C ASP A 160 2.94 8.23 6.56
N THR A 161 3.01 7.62 5.38
CA THR A 161 2.36 6.33 5.14
C THR A 161 3.27 5.24 5.66
N PHE A 162 2.77 4.38 6.55
CA PHE A 162 3.49 3.18 6.96
C PHE A 162 2.88 1.97 6.31
N LEU A 163 3.69 1.03 5.82
CA LEU A 163 3.14 -0.21 5.25
C LEU A 163 4.08 -1.41 5.44
N CYS A 164 3.50 -2.58 5.68
CA CYS A 164 4.23 -3.86 5.74
C CYS A 164 3.34 -5.00 5.23
N THR A 165 3.77 -5.68 4.18
CA THR A 165 3.15 -6.92 3.71
C THR A 165 3.75 -8.09 4.47
N TYR A 166 2.93 -8.85 5.20
CA TYR A 166 3.37 -10.01 5.98
C TYR A 166 3.15 -11.34 5.26
N TYR A 167 2.21 -11.36 4.31
CA TYR A 167 1.90 -12.51 3.47
C TYR A 167 1.23 -12.06 2.16
N GLY A 168 1.50 -12.74 1.05
CA GLY A 168 0.95 -12.39 -0.27
C GLY A 168 1.86 -11.44 -1.07
N GLU A 169 1.31 -10.83 -2.12
CA GLU A 169 2.05 -9.90 -2.99
C GLU A 169 2.29 -8.57 -2.28
N SER A 170 3.49 -7.99 -2.40
CA SER A 170 3.82 -6.69 -1.81
C SER A 170 3.55 -5.53 -2.75
N SER A 171 3.26 -4.36 -2.20
CA SER A 171 3.18 -3.12 -2.97
C SER A 171 4.50 -2.80 -3.70
N GLU A 172 4.43 -1.91 -4.67
CA GLU A 172 5.58 -1.46 -5.47
C GLU A 172 5.72 0.05 -5.43
N ILE A 173 6.94 0.55 -5.57
CA ILE A 173 7.27 1.97 -5.70
C ILE A 173 8.00 2.27 -7.02
N LEU A 174 7.95 3.53 -7.45
CA LEU A 174 8.71 4.05 -8.58
C LEU A 174 9.42 5.37 -8.23
N PRO A 175 10.68 5.56 -8.69
CA PRO A 175 11.33 6.86 -8.64
C PRO A 175 10.51 7.95 -9.32
N ASN A 176 10.49 9.16 -8.74
CA ASN A 176 9.79 10.30 -9.32
C ASN A 176 10.29 10.67 -10.73
N SER A 177 11.54 10.33 -11.06
CA SER A 177 12.15 10.48 -12.39
C SER A 177 11.57 9.54 -13.45
N GLN A 178 10.95 8.42 -13.04
CA GLN A 178 10.45 7.38 -13.93
C GLN A 178 8.93 7.45 -14.15
N VAL A 179 8.28 8.51 -13.70
CA VAL A 179 6.84 8.71 -13.87
C VAL A 179 6.52 10.11 -14.38
N GLN A 180 5.32 10.26 -14.93
CA GLN A 180 4.71 11.55 -15.27
C GLN A 180 3.34 11.64 -14.59
N GLN A 181 3.06 12.77 -13.95
CA GLN A 181 1.73 13.01 -13.37
C GLN A 181 0.69 13.03 -14.49
N LYS A 182 -0.37 12.21 -14.39
CA LYS A 182 -1.29 11.98 -15.50
C LYS A 182 -2.01 13.25 -15.95
N ILE A 183 -2.35 14.15 -15.03
CA ILE A 183 -3.05 15.42 -15.35
C ILE A 183 -2.19 16.42 -16.14
N LEU A 184 -0.89 16.17 -16.28
CA LEU A 184 0.03 16.94 -17.11
C LEU A 184 0.20 16.37 -18.52
N ILE A 185 -0.38 15.20 -18.80
CA ILE A 185 -0.39 14.60 -20.13
C ILE A 185 -1.50 15.29 -20.95
N PRO A 186 -1.18 15.94 -22.09
CA PRO A 186 -2.14 16.76 -22.83
C PRO A 186 -3.45 16.04 -23.16
N GLU A 187 -3.37 14.82 -23.68
CA GLU A 187 -4.54 14.04 -24.07
C GLU A 187 -5.43 13.72 -22.87
N ILE A 188 -4.83 13.40 -21.72
CA ILE A 188 -5.57 13.14 -20.48
C ILE A 188 -6.19 14.44 -19.95
N ARG A 189 -5.45 15.54 -19.97
CA ARG A 189 -5.93 16.84 -19.50
C ARG A 189 -7.12 17.31 -20.36
N ASP A 190 -7.08 17.09 -21.66
CA ASP A 190 -8.18 17.41 -22.58
C ASP A 190 -9.42 16.54 -22.32
N GLU A 191 -9.28 15.25 -22.01
CA GLU A 191 -10.43 14.42 -21.61
C GLU A 191 -11.02 14.87 -20.26
N LEU A 192 -10.18 15.20 -19.27
CA LEU A 192 -10.63 15.73 -17.99
C LEU A 192 -11.34 17.08 -18.13
N ARG A 193 -10.90 17.92 -19.08
CA ARG A 193 -11.57 19.19 -19.41
C ARG A 193 -13.00 19.00 -19.89
N LYS A 194 -13.30 17.94 -20.64
CA LYS A 194 -14.67 17.66 -21.12
C LYS A 194 -15.64 17.34 -19.97
N LEU A 195 -15.12 16.86 -18.85
CA LEU A 195 -15.90 16.57 -17.65
C LEU A 195 -16.17 17.83 -16.80
N TYR A 196 -15.41 18.90 -17.02
CA TYR A 196 -15.48 20.12 -16.23
C TYR A 196 -16.26 21.21 -16.97
N HIS A 197 -17.38 21.63 -16.38
CA HIS A 197 -18.27 22.65 -16.95
C HIS A 197 -18.20 24.01 -16.22
N GLY A 198 -17.18 24.20 -15.38
CA GLY A 198 -16.96 25.46 -14.65
C GLY A 198 -16.05 26.45 -15.39
N ALA A 199 -15.72 27.55 -14.72
CA ALA A 199 -14.79 28.56 -15.23
C ALA A 199 -13.34 28.05 -15.19
N GLU A 200 -12.50 28.52 -16.09
CA GLU A 200 -11.11 28.08 -16.27
C GLU A 200 -10.32 28.01 -14.95
N GLU A 201 -10.50 29.02 -14.11
CA GLU A 201 -9.77 29.19 -12.84
C GLU A 201 -10.09 28.09 -11.82
N GLY A 202 -11.23 27.40 -11.96
CA GLY A 202 -11.63 26.32 -11.07
C GLY A 202 -11.21 24.92 -11.53
N PHE A 203 -10.57 24.78 -12.71
CA PHE A 203 -10.23 23.47 -13.25
C PHE A 203 -9.24 22.71 -12.36
N ASP A 204 -8.20 23.37 -11.85
CA ASP A 204 -7.22 22.70 -10.98
C ASP A 204 -7.84 22.29 -9.63
N SER A 205 -8.81 23.05 -9.11
CA SER A 205 -9.57 22.65 -7.92
C SER A 205 -10.41 21.40 -8.19
N PHE A 206 -11.06 21.32 -9.36
CA PHE A 206 -11.75 20.11 -9.79
C PHE A 206 -10.81 18.89 -9.87
N LEU A 207 -9.59 19.05 -10.39
CA LEU A 207 -8.61 17.96 -10.44
C LEU A 207 -8.26 17.44 -9.04
N SER A 208 -8.06 18.33 -8.07
CA SER A 208 -7.75 17.95 -6.68
C SER A 208 -8.95 17.39 -5.91
N GLU A 209 -10.16 17.95 -6.09
CA GLU A 209 -11.39 17.47 -5.45
C GLU A 209 -11.76 16.05 -5.87
N HIS A 210 -11.40 15.68 -7.10
CA HIS A 210 -11.60 14.35 -7.67
C HIS A 210 -10.34 13.47 -7.61
N PHE A 211 -9.28 13.93 -6.93
CA PHE A 211 -8.01 13.21 -6.73
C PHE A 211 -7.24 12.86 -8.00
N PHE A 212 -7.61 13.42 -9.16
CA PHE A 212 -6.93 13.14 -10.43
C PHE A 212 -5.45 13.54 -10.38
N ASP A 213 -5.13 14.62 -9.64
CA ASP A 213 -3.78 15.11 -9.45
C ASP A 213 -2.87 14.19 -8.61
N LEU A 214 -3.40 13.15 -7.98
CA LEU A 214 -2.61 12.21 -7.19
C LEU A 214 -2.02 11.05 -8.00
N HIS A 215 -2.40 10.89 -9.27
CA HIS A 215 -2.06 9.72 -10.07
C HIS A 215 -0.99 9.97 -11.13
N TYR A 216 -0.15 8.95 -11.30
CA TYR A 216 1.03 8.97 -12.14
C TYR A 216 0.99 7.83 -13.17
N GLN A 217 1.54 8.11 -14.35
CA GLN A 217 1.82 7.12 -15.37
C GLN A 217 3.31 6.81 -15.37
N ALA A 218 3.64 5.52 -15.30
CA ALA A 218 5.01 5.06 -15.46
C ALA A 218 5.51 5.34 -16.89
N THR A 219 6.76 5.80 -17.00
CA THR A 219 7.44 5.92 -18.29
C THR A 219 7.66 4.54 -18.92
N PRO A 220 7.86 4.43 -20.25
CA PRO A 220 8.01 3.13 -20.91
C PRO A 220 9.16 2.25 -20.37
N ASN A 221 10.19 2.86 -19.80
CA ASN A 221 11.36 2.18 -19.23
C ASN A 221 11.38 2.23 -17.70
N ALA A 222 10.23 2.47 -17.07
CA ALA A 222 10.14 2.47 -15.63
C ALA A 222 10.36 1.07 -15.06
N HIS A 223 11.04 0.98 -13.92
CA HIS A 223 11.40 -0.26 -13.24
C HIS A 223 10.84 -0.22 -11.81
N PRO A 224 9.61 -0.72 -11.60
CA PRO A 224 9.01 -0.78 -10.27
C PRO A 224 9.88 -1.59 -9.30
N THR A 225 10.08 -1.04 -8.12
CA THR A 225 10.77 -1.72 -7.02
C THR A 225 9.73 -2.32 -6.09
N SER A 226 9.80 -3.63 -5.86
CA SER A 226 8.95 -4.31 -4.90
C SER A 226 9.33 -3.90 -3.47
N LEU A 227 8.32 -3.67 -2.62
CA LEU A 227 8.53 -3.39 -1.20
C LEU A 227 8.82 -4.66 -0.38
N GLY A 228 8.67 -5.84 -0.98
CA GLY A 228 8.98 -7.12 -0.36
C GLY A 228 8.07 -7.50 0.81
N ILE A 229 8.32 -8.69 1.37
CA ILE A 229 7.54 -9.26 2.48
C ILE A 229 8.32 -9.09 3.78
N GLY A 230 7.64 -8.62 4.83
CA GLY A 230 8.14 -8.50 6.19
C GLY A 230 8.93 -7.22 6.47
N HIS A 231 9.10 -6.37 5.48
CA HIS A 231 9.75 -5.07 5.61
C HIS A 231 8.72 -4.00 5.96
N LEU A 232 8.99 -3.24 7.03
CA LEU A 232 8.16 -2.10 7.41
C LEU A 232 8.72 -0.85 6.75
N TRP A 233 7.90 -0.21 5.94
CA TRP A 233 8.25 0.99 5.19
C TRP A 233 7.59 2.21 5.79
N ARG A 234 8.29 3.35 5.68
CA ARG A 234 7.76 4.68 5.93
C ARG A 234 7.94 5.51 4.66
N LEU A 235 6.83 5.89 4.02
CA LEU A 235 6.79 6.57 2.74
C LEU A 235 6.37 8.03 2.91
N ALA A 236 7.09 8.93 2.24
CA ALA A 236 6.74 10.34 2.24
C ALA A 236 5.45 10.57 1.44
N ILE A 237 4.61 11.46 1.94
CA ILE A 237 3.34 11.82 1.32
C ILE A 237 3.42 13.20 0.65
N ASP A 238 2.40 13.53 -0.14
CA ASP A 238 2.20 14.89 -0.63
C ASP A 238 1.68 15.76 0.52
N HIS A 239 2.52 16.70 0.95
CA HIS A 239 2.26 17.61 2.06
C HIS A 239 2.92 18.97 1.77
N PRO A 240 2.24 20.11 2.01
CA PRO A 240 2.77 21.44 1.67
C PRO A 240 4.13 21.79 2.28
N GLU A 241 4.45 21.27 3.47
CA GLU A 241 5.74 21.52 4.14
C GLU A 241 6.81 20.45 3.85
N SER A 242 6.49 19.44 3.02
CA SER A 242 7.45 18.38 2.68
C SER A 242 8.63 18.94 1.88
N LYS A 243 9.83 18.48 2.23
CA LYS A 243 11.09 18.88 1.57
C LYS A 243 11.60 17.87 0.55
N VAL A 244 10.88 16.76 0.39
CA VAL A 244 11.18 15.69 -0.56
C VAL A 244 9.94 15.45 -1.42
N PRO A 245 10.11 14.94 -2.65
CA PRO A 245 8.96 14.54 -3.44
C PRO A 245 8.21 13.39 -2.78
N PRO A 246 6.88 13.31 -2.90
CA PRO A 246 6.11 12.19 -2.37
C PRO A 246 6.50 10.86 -3.01
N CYS A 247 6.38 9.78 -2.26
CA CYS A 247 6.68 8.44 -2.73
C CYS A 247 5.55 7.91 -3.62
N ILE A 248 5.86 7.62 -4.88
CA ILE A 248 4.90 7.06 -5.81
C ILE A 248 4.84 5.55 -5.60
N HIS A 249 3.66 5.06 -5.26
CA HIS A 249 3.44 3.66 -4.95
C HIS A 249 2.12 3.14 -5.51
N ARG A 250 1.95 1.82 -5.49
CA ARG A 250 0.68 1.17 -5.83
C ARG A 250 0.51 -0.15 -5.11
N ALA A 251 -0.74 -0.59 -4.98
CA ALA A 251 -1.06 -1.96 -4.61
C ALA A 251 -0.66 -2.93 -5.75
N PRO A 252 -0.18 -4.15 -5.42
CA PRO A 252 0.07 -5.19 -6.40
C PRO A 252 -1.25 -5.78 -6.86
N LYS A 253 -1.26 -6.44 -8.03
CA LYS A 253 -2.38 -7.34 -8.36
C LYS A 253 -2.24 -8.61 -7.54
N GLU A 254 -3.21 -8.88 -6.69
CA GLU A 254 -3.23 -10.10 -5.89
C GLU A 254 -3.31 -11.35 -6.78
N LYS A 255 -2.68 -12.46 -6.35
CA LYS A 255 -2.73 -13.73 -7.06
C LYS A 255 -4.11 -14.37 -6.89
N PRO A 256 -4.69 -14.98 -7.94
CA PRO A 256 -5.96 -15.68 -7.81
C PRO A 256 -5.94 -16.72 -6.68
N GLY A 257 -6.88 -16.62 -5.75
CA GLY A 257 -6.99 -17.52 -4.60
C GLY A 257 -6.00 -17.28 -3.46
N GLN A 258 -5.16 -16.23 -3.52
CA GLN A 258 -4.25 -15.86 -2.45
C GLN A 258 -4.54 -14.45 -1.94
N SER A 259 -4.98 -14.36 -0.69
CA SER A 259 -5.15 -13.09 0.02
C SER A 259 -3.81 -12.53 0.50
N ARG A 260 -3.76 -11.22 0.68
CA ARG A 260 -2.63 -10.45 1.20
C ARG A 260 -2.88 -10.02 2.64
N LEU A 261 -1.91 -10.24 3.52
CA LEU A 261 -1.90 -9.68 4.88
C LEU A 261 -1.06 -8.41 4.90
N LEU A 262 -1.70 -7.27 5.11
CA LEU A 262 -1.09 -5.94 5.05
C LEU A 262 -1.39 -5.17 6.34
N MET A 263 -0.35 -4.61 6.96
CA MET A 263 -0.53 -3.50 7.89
C MET A 263 -0.26 -2.18 7.17
N ILE A 264 -1.13 -1.19 7.40
CA ILE A 264 -1.01 0.13 6.79
C ILE A 264 -1.53 1.24 7.72
N CYS A 265 -0.90 2.41 7.69
CA CYS A 265 -1.27 3.63 8.42
C CYS A 265 -1.54 4.79 7.46
#